data_AF-X0WHN1-F1
#
_entry.id   AF-X0WHN1-F1
#
_cell.length_a   1.000
_cell.length_b   1.000
_cell.length_c   1.000
_cell.angle_alpha   90.00
_cell.angle_beta   90.00
_cell.angle_gamma   90.00
#
_symmetry.space_group_name_H-M   'P 1'
#
loop_
_entity.id
_entity.type
_entity.pdbx_description
1 polymer ?
#
loop_
_entity_poly.entity_id
_entity_poly.type
_entity_poly.pdbx_seq_one_letter_code
_entity_poly.pdbx_strand_id
1 'polypeptide(L)' 'MPNFISEDNIEQAMVQRLQHVYGYDTLNCFTADPADLNDGSGRTDKRDVILHDRLKEAATALNPGIPESAIDDALKQL' A
#
# COMPACT_ATOMS: atom_id res chain seq x y z
N MET A 1 -34.73 13.54 10.31
CA MET A 1 -33.93 12.30 10.17
C MET A 1 -32.47 12.70 10.32
N PRO A 2 -31.67 12.06 11.19
CA PRO A 2 -30.24 12.30 11.19
C PRO A 2 -29.68 11.93 9.81
N ASN A 3 -28.76 12.74 9.29
CA ASN A 3 -28.05 12.40 8.05
C ASN A 3 -27.25 11.12 8.32
N PHE A 4 -27.58 10.04 7.62
CA PHE A 4 -26.82 8.80 7.71
C PHE A 4 -25.45 9.01 7.08
N ILE A 5 -24.41 8.70 7.84
CA ILE A 5 -23.02 8.67 7.38
C ILE A 5 -22.55 7.23 7.62
N SER A 6 -22.12 6.53 6.57
CA SER A 6 -21.56 5.19 6.67
C SER A 6 -20.07 5.22 7.01
N GLU A 7 -19.53 4.07 7.43
CA GLU A 7 -18.08 3.89 7.62
C GLU A 7 -17.31 4.13 6.31
N ASP A 8 -17.84 3.66 5.18
CA ASP A 8 -17.28 3.91 3.86
C ASP A 8 -17.21 5.42 3.55
N ASN A 9 -18.25 6.20 3.89
CA ASN A 9 -18.21 7.65 3.69
C ASN A 9 -17.09 8.32 4.53
N ILE A 10 -16.85 7.82 5.74
CA ILE A 10 -15.79 8.32 6.62
C ILE A 10 -14.41 7.92 6.06
N GLU A 11 -14.26 6.68 5.62
CA GLU A 11 -13.01 6.15 5.05
C GLU A 11 -12.62 6.94 3.80
N GLN A 12 -13.52 7.08 2.82
CA GLN A 12 -13.26 7.81 1.58
C GLN A 12 -12.86 9.27 1.84
N ALA A 13 -13.55 9.95 2.77
CA ALA A 13 -13.22 11.32 3.14
C ALA A 13 -11.83 11.43 3.79
N MET A 14 -11.45 10.45 4.63
CA MET A 14 -10.15 10.44 5.30
C MET A 14 -9.01 10.11 4.32
N VAL A 15 -9.19 9.14 3.43
CA VAL A 15 -8.21 8.78 2.39
C VAL A 15 -7.94 9.97 1.49
N GLN A 16 -8.98 10.66 1.02
CA GLN A 16 -8.85 11.88 0.21
C GLN A 16 -8.06 12.97 0.93
N ARG A 17 -8.25 13.11 2.26
CA ARG A 17 -7.50 14.09 3.06
C ARG A 17 -6.02 13.70 3.18
N LEU A 18 -5.72 12.43 3.45
CA LEU A 18 -4.34 11.93 3.49
C LEU A 18 -3.61 12.18 2.17
N GLN A 19 -4.26 11.90 1.05
CA GLN A 19 -3.68 12.10 -0.28
C GLN A 19 -3.50 13.59 -0.61
N HIS A 20 -4.57 14.38 -0.59
CA HIS A 20 -4.55 15.74 -1.14
C HIS A 20 -3.97 16.79 -0.19
N VAL A 21 -4.08 16.59 1.13
CA VAL A 21 -3.61 17.57 2.12
C VAL A 21 -2.24 17.20 2.65
N TYR A 22 -1.99 15.91 2.89
CA TYR A 22 -0.77 15.44 3.55
C TYR A 22 0.20 14.76 2.59
N GLY A 23 -0.15 14.61 1.30
CA GLY A 23 0.74 14.09 0.27
C GLY A 23 1.04 12.59 0.40
N TYR A 24 0.14 11.82 1.02
CA TYR A 24 0.31 10.37 1.10
C TYR A 24 0.06 9.73 -0.26
N ASP A 25 0.91 8.77 -0.62
CA ASP A 25 0.64 7.88 -1.74
C ASP A 25 -0.49 6.92 -1.38
N THR A 26 -1.38 6.67 -2.33
CA THR A 26 -2.48 5.73 -2.20
C THR A 26 -2.31 4.57 -3.16
N LEU A 27 -2.63 3.36 -2.70
CA LEU A 27 -2.73 2.18 -3.54
C LEU A 27 -4.13 1.60 -3.36
N ASN A 28 -4.89 1.53 -4.45
CA ASN A 28 -6.23 0.95 -4.42
C ASN A 28 -6.15 -0.55 -4.70
N CYS A 29 -6.23 -1.35 -3.64
CA CYS A 29 -6.23 -2.82 -3.72
C CYS A 29 -7.65 -3.43 -3.79
N PHE A 30 -8.62 -2.69 -4.31
CA PHE A 30 -10.00 -3.18 -4.43
C PHE A 30 -10.18 -4.11 -5.64
N THR A 31 -10.81 -5.25 -5.39
CA THR A 31 -11.36 -6.15 -6.42
C THR A 31 -12.81 -6.47 -6.08
N ALA A 32 -13.65 -6.66 -7.11
CA ALA A 32 -15.04 -7.04 -6.90
C ALA A 32 -15.18 -8.45 -6.31
N ASP A 33 -14.28 -9.36 -6.70
CA ASP A 33 -14.13 -10.67 -6.07
C ASP A 33 -12.98 -10.61 -5.05
N PRO A 34 -13.22 -10.85 -3.75
CA PRO A 34 -12.18 -10.88 -2.72
C PRO A 34 -11.09 -11.93 -2.97
N ALA A 35 -11.38 -12.98 -3.74
CA ALA A 35 -10.42 -14.01 -4.13
C ALA A 35 -9.53 -13.58 -5.32
N ASP A 36 -9.88 -12.49 -6.01
CA ASP A 36 -9.06 -11.94 -7.09
C ASP A 36 -7.82 -11.25 -6.53
N LEU A 37 -6.66 -11.76 -6.94
CA LEU A 37 -5.34 -11.25 -6.56
C LEU A 37 -4.86 -10.12 -7.46
N ASN A 38 -5.56 -9.82 -8.56
CA ASN A 38 -5.18 -8.77 -9.50
C ASN A 38 -5.64 -7.39 -9.02
N ASP A 39 -5.28 -7.04 -7.79
CA ASP A 39 -5.64 -5.78 -7.13
C ASP A 39 -4.57 -4.68 -7.29
N GLY A 40 -3.51 -4.96 -8.06
CA GLY A 40 -2.39 -4.03 -8.27
C GLY A 40 -1.40 -3.96 -7.10
N SER A 41 -1.57 -4.76 -6.04
CA SER A 41 -0.64 -4.79 -4.91
C SER A 41 0.58 -5.69 -5.14
N GLY A 42 0.58 -6.50 -6.21
CA GLY A 42 1.64 -7.48 -6.48
C GLY A 42 1.67 -8.67 -5.52
N ARG A 43 0.65 -8.84 -4.67
CA ARG A 43 0.58 -9.97 -3.72
C ARG A 43 0.18 -11.25 -4.43
N THR A 44 0.78 -12.35 -4.03
CA THR A 44 0.37 -13.69 -4.45
C THR A 44 -0.66 -14.32 -3.51
N ASP A 45 -0.82 -13.76 -2.31
CA ASP A 45 -1.82 -14.14 -1.32
C ASP A 45 -2.35 -12.89 -0.61
N LYS A 46 -3.67 -12.78 -0.40
CA LYS A 46 -4.26 -11.63 0.35
C LYS A 46 -3.83 -11.59 1.81
N ARG A 47 -3.29 -12.69 2.35
CA ARG A 47 -2.71 -12.80 3.69
C ARG A 47 -1.31 -12.20 3.77
N ASP A 48 -0.67 -11.92 2.63
CA ASP A 48 0.63 -11.26 2.59
C ASP A 48 0.48 -9.84 3.17
N VAL A 49 1.27 -9.55 4.21
CA VAL A 49 1.27 -8.27 4.92
C VAL A 49 2.37 -7.32 4.42
N ILE A 50 3.26 -7.80 3.55
CA ILE A 50 4.37 -7.04 2.99
C ILE A 50 4.12 -6.76 1.51
N LEU A 51 4.20 -5.49 1.13
CA LEU A 51 4.21 -5.06 -0.27
C LEU A 51 5.67 -4.90 -0.73
N HIS A 52 6.25 -5.99 -1.25
CA HIS A 52 7.68 -6.07 -1.54
C HIS A 52 8.18 -4.95 -2.46
N ASP A 53 7.45 -4.65 -3.54
CA ASP A 53 7.86 -3.62 -4.50
C ASP A 53 7.98 -2.24 -3.86
N ARG A 54 6.98 -1.87 -3.03
CA ARG A 54 6.95 -0.58 -2.31
C ARG A 54 8.01 -0.53 -1.21
N LEU A 55 8.21 -1.65 -0.51
CA LEU A 55 9.24 -1.74 0.51
C LEU A 55 10.63 -1.58 -0.11
N LYS A 56 10.88 -2.22 -1.27
CA LYS A 56 12.14 -2.08 -2.01
C LYS A 56 12.36 -0.66 -2.50
N GLU A 57 11.36 -0.05 -3.13
CA GLU A 57 11.41 1.34 -3.61
C GLU A 57 11.75 2.31 -2.46
N ALA A 58 11.05 2.21 -1.33
CA ALA A 58 11.29 3.04 -0.16
C ALA A 58 12.68 2.78 0.44
N ALA A 59 13.11 1.51 0.55
CA ALA A 59 14.43 1.16 1.07
C ALA A 59 15.56 1.75 0.21
N THR A 60 15.43 1.68 -1.12
CA THR A 60 16.40 2.28 -2.04
C THR A 60 16.40 3.81 -1.94
N ALA A 61 15.24 4.44 -1.90
CA ALA A 61 15.13 5.90 -1.78
C ALA A 61 15.72 6.44 -0.47
N LEU A 62 15.51 5.75 0.65
CA LEU A 62 16.04 6.13 1.96
C LEU A 62 17.54 5.90 2.09
N ASN A 63 18.13 4.99 1.30
CA ASN A 63 19.51 4.55 1.44
C ASN A 63 20.34 4.70 0.15
N PRO A 64 20.54 5.93 -0.38
CA PRO A 64 21.18 6.13 -1.68
C PRO A 64 22.65 5.69 -1.75
N GLY A 65 23.31 5.49 -0.61
CA GLY A 65 24.70 5.01 -0.53
C GLY A 65 24.84 3.49 -0.38
N ILE A 66 23.75 2.75 -0.23
CA ILE A 66 23.78 1.30 -0.06
C ILE A 66 23.59 0.63 -1.43
N PRO A 67 24.44 -0.35 -1.80
CA PRO A 67 24.23 -1.11 -3.03
C PRO A 67 22.88 -1.82 -3.02
N GLU A 68 22.15 -1.76 -4.14
CA GLU A 68 20.83 -2.38 -4.28
C GLU A 68 20.86 -3.89 -3.95
N SER A 69 21.95 -4.58 -4.26
CA SER A 69 22.12 -6.01 -3.92
C SER A 69 22.05 -6.28 -2.41
N ALA A 70 22.56 -5.36 -1.57
CA ALA A 70 22.49 -5.51 -0.12
C ALA A 70 21.06 -5.28 0.40
N ILE A 71 20.31 -4.38 -0.25
CA ILE A 71 18.88 -4.18 0.04
C ILE A 71 18.11 -5.44 -0.35
N ASP A 72 18.35 -5.98 -1.54
CA ASP A 72 17.72 -7.22 -2.01
C ASP A 72 17.98 -8.40 -1.08
N ASP A 73 19.22 -8.54 -0.59
CA ASP A 73 19.58 -9.61 0.35
C ASP A 73 18.94 -9.47 1.72
N ALA A 74 18.68 -8.24 2.18
CA ALA A 74 17.92 -7.98 3.40
C ALA A 74 16.42 -8.33 3.22
N LEU A 75 15.83 -7.96 2.08
CA LEU A 75 14.42 -8.22 1.79
C LEU A 75 14.10 -9.72 1.66
N LYS A 76 15.06 -10.54 1.24
CA LYS A 76 14.92 -12.02 1.20
C LYS A 76 14.78 -12.68 2.58
N GLN A 77 15.07 -11.96 3.66
CA GLN A 77 14.99 -12.49 5.03
C GLN A 77 13.64 -12.22 5.71
N LEU A 78 12.71 -11.58 5.00
CA LEU A 78 11.37 -11.23 5.46
C LEU A 78 10.34 -12.32 5.14
#